data_AF-A0A853JUL0-F1
#
_entry.id   AF-A0A853JUL0-F1
#
_cell.length_a   1.000
_cell.length_b   1.000
_cell.length_c   1.000
_cell.angle_alpha   90.00
_cell.angle_beta   90.00
_cell.angle_gamma   90.00
#
_symmetry.space_group_name_H-M   'P 1'
#
loop_
_entity.id
_entity.type
_entity.pdbx_description
1 polymer ?
#
loop_
_entity_poly.entity_id
_entity_poly.type
_entity_poly.pdbx_seq_one_letter_code
_entity_poly.pdbx_strand_id
1 'polypeptide(L)'
;MTLKKKVLCIVLACLIIVVGSGAVYGFSILHGIAGEQLDESELNINDLLDEDVVNIAVFGLDGRDDVDGDRSDTIMIATLNFKTGNIKVTSVMRDLMVKIPESKKK
;
A
#
# COMPACT_ATOMS: atom_id res chain seq x y z
N MET A 1 14.60 -12.46 -48.55
CA MET A 1 15.06 -12.88 -47.20
C MET A 1 15.23 -14.38 -47.19
N THR A 2 16.42 -14.88 -46.84
CA THR A 2 16.67 -16.32 -46.64
C THR A 2 15.73 -16.88 -45.55
N LEU A 3 15.31 -18.14 -45.67
CA LEU A 3 14.30 -18.77 -44.78
C LEU A 3 14.63 -18.59 -43.29
N LYS A 4 15.92 -18.61 -42.94
CA LYS A 4 16.44 -18.34 -41.59
C LYS A 4 16.10 -16.94 -41.06
N LYS A 5 16.14 -15.91 -41.92
CA LYS A 5 15.76 -14.53 -41.55
C LYS A 5 14.25 -14.39 -41.32
N LYS A 6 13.41 -15.16 -42.04
CA LYS A 6 11.95 -15.15 -41.83
C LYS A 6 11.57 -15.81 -40.50
N VAL A 7 12.18 -16.95 -40.16
CA VAL A 7 11.95 -17.63 -38.88
C VAL A 7 12.42 -16.78 -37.71
N LEU A 8 13.59 -16.13 -37.83
CA LEU A 8 14.10 -15.22 -36.80
C LEU A 8 13.15 -14.05 -36.52
N CYS A 9 12.57 -13.44 -37.56
CA CYS A 9 11.59 -12.36 -37.40
C CYS A 9 10.30 -12.82 -36.70
N ILE A 10 9.83 -14.03 -36.98
CA ILE A 10 8.62 -14.59 -36.33
C ILE A 10 8.88 -14.86 -34.84
N VAL A 11 10.03 -15.44 -34.50
CA VAL A 11 10.39 -15.70 -33.10
C VAL A 11 10.52 -14.40 -32.30
N LEU A 12 11.16 -13.37 -32.87
CA LEU A 12 11.26 -12.05 -32.27
C LEU A 12 9.88 -11.40 -32.05
N ALA A 13 8.98 -11.51 -33.03
CA ALA A 13 7.62 -10.99 -32.91
C ALA A 13 6.85 -11.69 -31.78
N CYS A 14 6.93 -13.02 -31.68
CA CYS A 14 6.30 -13.76 -30.59
C CYS A 14 6.88 -13.37 -29.22
N LEU A 15 8.20 -13.17 -29.12
CA LEU A 15 8.85 -12.76 -27.88
C LEU A 15 8.33 -11.38 -27.40
N ILE A 16 8.20 -10.43 -28.33
CA ILE A 16 7.69 -9.08 -28.02
C ILE A 16 6.24 -9.14 -27.53
N ILE A 17 5.41 -10.01 -28.12
CA ILE A 17 4.01 -10.18 -27.70
C ILE A 17 3.93 -10.74 -26.27
N VAL A 18 4.76 -11.73 -25.93
CA VAL A 18 4.80 -12.31 -24.58
C VAL A 18 5.28 -11.31 -23.54
N VAL A 19 6.33 -10.52 -23.85
CA VAL A 19 6.83 -9.50 -22.93
C VAL A 19 5.81 -8.36 -22.78
N GLY A 20 5.20 -7.93 -23.88
CA GLY A 20 4.18 -6.88 -23.88
C GLY A 20 2.94 -7.26 -23.07
N SER A 21 2.44 -8.49 -23.23
CA SER A 21 1.29 -8.96 -22.44
C SER A 21 1.62 -9.07 -20.95
N GLY A 22 2.82 -9.55 -20.61
CA GLY A 22 3.31 -9.59 -19.22
C GLY A 22 3.39 -8.19 -18.59
N ALA A 23 3.90 -7.21 -19.33
CA ALA A 23 3.99 -5.83 -18.86
C ALA A 23 2.61 -5.20 -18.61
N VAL A 24 1.65 -5.40 -19.52
CA VAL A 24 0.26 -4.91 -19.37
C VAL A 24 -0.42 -5.53 -18.14
N TYR A 25 -0.27 -6.84 -17.96
CA TYR A 25 -0.84 -7.54 -16.80
C TYR A 25 -0.20 -7.10 -15.48
N GLY A 26 1.12 -6.92 -15.46
CA GLY A 26 1.83 -6.37 -14.30
C GLY A 26 1.35 -4.95 -13.95
N PHE A 27 1.15 -4.11 -14.96
CA PHE A 27 0.65 -2.75 -14.76
C PHE A 27 -0.80 -2.73 -14.26
N SER A 28 -1.68 -3.63 -14.72
CA SER A 28 -3.06 -3.68 -14.22
C SER A 28 -3.15 -4.08 -12.76
N ILE A 29 -2.29 -5.00 -12.31
CA ILE A 29 -2.20 -5.37 -10.88
C ILE A 29 -1.68 -4.19 -10.06
N LEU A 30 -0.64 -3.50 -10.52
CA LEU A 30 -0.11 -2.32 -9.85
C LEU A 30 -1.15 -1.19 -9.74
N HIS A 31 -1.93 -0.96 -10.79
CA HIS A 31 -2.97 0.05 -10.80
C HIS A 31 -4.14 -0.29 -9.87
N GLY A 32 -4.49 -1.57 -9.72
CA GLY A 32 -5.50 -2.03 -8.76
C GLY A 32 -5.04 -1.98 -7.29
N ILE A 33 -3.73 -1.84 -7.05
CA ILE A 33 -3.13 -1.69 -5.71
C ILE A 33 -2.91 -0.21 -5.35
N ALA A 34 -3.05 0.71 -6.32
CA ALA A 34 -2.96 2.13 -6.05
C ALA A 34 -4.15 2.54 -5.17
N GLY A 35 -3.88 2.67 -3.86
CA GLY A 35 -4.86 3.15 -2.88
C GLY A 35 -5.33 4.56 -3.20
N GLU A 36 -6.36 5.01 -2.50
CA GLU A 36 -6.88 6.37 -2.69
C GLU A 36 -5.79 7.43 -2.47
N GLN A 37 -5.90 8.50 -3.25
CA GLN A 37 -4.99 9.63 -3.19
C GLN A 37 -5.27 10.40 -1.89
N LEU A 38 -4.41 10.21 -0.90
CA LEU A 38 -4.52 10.88 0.39
C LEU A 38 -4.28 12.38 0.23
N ASP A 39 -5.10 13.21 0.86
CA ASP A 39 -4.88 14.66 0.92
C ASP A 39 -3.69 14.95 1.84
N GLU A 40 -2.57 15.39 1.25
CA GLU A 40 -1.36 15.72 2.01
C GLU A 40 -1.59 16.86 3.03
N SER A 41 -2.63 17.68 2.86
CA SER A 41 -2.96 18.75 3.81
C SER A 41 -3.57 18.23 5.13
N GLU A 42 -4.11 17.01 5.12
CA GLU A 42 -4.60 16.32 6.32
C GLU A 42 -3.48 15.50 7.00
N LEU A 43 -2.36 15.27 6.31
CA LEU A 43 -1.20 14.57 6.87
C LEU A 43 -0.40 15.51 7.79
N ASN A 44 -0.12 15.04 9.00
CA ASN A 44 0.73 15.75 9.96
C ASN A 44 2.08 15.03 10.08
N ILE A 45 3.15 15.69 9.67
CA ILE A 45 4.52 15.21 9.88
C ILE A 45 5.03 15.79 11.19
N ASN A 46 5.41 14.93 12.12
CA ASN A 46 6.02 15.33 13.38
C ASN A 46 7.55 15.23 13.25
N ASP A 47 8.20 16.37 13.01
CA ASP A 47 9.66 16.47 12.77
C ASP A 47 10.52 16.12 14.01
N LEU A 48 9.90 15.82 15.16
CA LEU A 48 10.60 15.47 16.40
C LEU A 48 10.87 13.96 16.56
N LEU A 49 10.64 13.15 15.52
CA LEU A 49 10.77 11.69 15.59
C LEU A 49 12.16 11.23 15.13
N ASP A 50 12.71 10.22 15.83
CA ASP A 50 13.96 9.53 15.48
C ASP A 50 13.81 8.82 14.12
N GLU A 51 14.61 9.19 13.12
CA GLU A 51 14.54 8.66 11.74
C GLU A 51 14.73 7.13 11.67
N ASP A 52 15.35 6.55 12.69
CA ASP A 52 15.71 5.15 12.74
C ASP A 52 14.54 4.21 13.07
N VAL A 53 13.43 4.71 13.62
CA VAL A 53 12.25 3.90 13.96
C VAL A 53 10.96 4.57 13.48
N VAL A 54 10.35 3.97 12.46
CA VAL A 54 9.09 4.45 11.90
C VAL A 54 7.92 3.62 12.43
N ASN A 55 6.89 4.30 12.93
CA ASN A 55 5.63 3.67 13.35
C ASN A 55 4.51 4.07 12.40
N ILE A 56 3.85 3.08 11.81
CA ILE A 56 2.74 3.26 10.89
C ILE A 56 1.49 2.72 11.56
N ALA A 57 0.50 3.57 11.76
CA ALA A 57 -0.83 3.15 12.21
C ALA A 57 -1.64 2.67 11.00
N VAL A 58 -2.19 1.47 11.10
CA VAL A 58 -2.97 0.82 10.04
C VAL A 58 -4.39 0.61 10.56
N PHE A 59 -5.36 1.16 9.85
CA PHE A 59 -6.78 1.09 10.18
C PHE A 59 -7.53 0.30 9.10
N GLY A 60 -8.17 -0.79 9.47
CA GLY A 60 -9.16 -1.47 8.63
C GLY A 60 -10.52 -0.82 8.89
N LEU A 61 -11.07 -0.13 7.90
CA LEU A 61 -12.35 0.57 7.98
C LEU A 61 -13.46 -0.31 7.40
N ASP A 62 -14.63 -0.33 8.05
CA ASP A 62 -15.85 -0.92 7.49
C ASP A 62 -16.60 0.13 6.66
N GLY A 63 -16.04 0.47 5.49
CA GLY A 63 -16.51 1.53 4.59
C GLY A 63 -17.58 1.06 3.59
N ARG A 64 -18.59 0.32 4.04
CA ARG A 64 -19.70 -0.07 3.16
C ARG A 64 -20.70 1.08 3.04
N ASP A 65 -21.23 1.32 1.84
CA ASP A 65 -22.17 2.41 1.54
C ASP A 65 -23.46 2.39 2.39
N ASP A 66 -23.77 1.25 3.02
CA ASP A 66 -24.93 1.05 3.90
C ASP A 66 -24.64 1.34 5.39
N VAL A 67 -23.42 1.76 5.73
CA VAL A 67 -22.97 2.03 7.11
C VAL A 67 -22.60 3.50 7.26
N ASP A 68 -23.33 4.23 8.12
CA ASP A 68 -22.99 5.62 8.46
C ASP A 68 -21.68 5.68 9.26
N GLY A 69 -20.61 6.13 8.59
CA GLY A 69 -19.31 6.47 9.17
C GLY A 69 -18.25 5.37 9.12
N ASP A 70 -16.97 5.79 9.10
CA ASP A 70 -15.83 4.89 9.01
C ASP A 70 -15.45 4.31 10.37
N ARG A 71 -16.15 3.25 10.78
CA ARG A 71 -15.75 2.47 11.96
C ARG A 71 -14.53 1.62 11.62
N SER A 72 -13.45 1.77 12.39
CA SER A 72 -12.31 0.88 12.27
C SER A 72 -12.56 -0.43 13.02
N ASP A 73 -12.58 -1.55 12.27
CA ASP A 73 -12.69 -2.90 12.82
C ASP A 73 -11.35 -3.51 13.19
N THR A 74 -10.25 -2.94 12.69
CA THR A 74 -8.90 -3.42 12.95
C THR A 74 -7.94 -2.25 13.11
N ILE A 75 -7.20 -2.23 14.21
CA ILE A 75 -6.16 -1.26 14.47
C ILE A 75 -4.85 -2.01 14.66
N MET A 76 -3.85 -1.71 13.86
CA MET A 76 -2.51 -2.26 13.99
C MET A 76 -1.46 -1.15 13.96
N ILE A 77 -0.33 -1.37 14.63
CA ILE A 77 0.84 -0.52 14.56
C ILE A 77 1.98 -1.35 13.98
N ALA A 78 2.44 -0.98 12.79
CA ALA A 78 3.63 -1.54 12.16
C ALA A 78 4.83 -0.67 12.51
N THR A 79 5.77 -1.24 13.25
CA THR A 79 7.02 -0.60 13.64
C THR A 79 8.15 -1.15 12.80
N LEU A 80 8.80 -0.27 12.03
CA LEU A 80 10.01 -0.56 11.28
C LEU A 80 11.19 0.02 12.04
N ASN A 81 12.12 -0.84 12.45
CA ASN A 81 13.34 -0.42 13.14
C ASN A 81 14.54 -0.60 12.20
N PHE A 82 15.01 0.50 11.61
CA PHE A 82 16.11 0.50 10.64
C PHE A 82 17.48 0.24 11.28
N LYS A 83 17.65 0.58 12.57
CA LYS A 83 18.85 0.24 13.37
C LYS A 83 19.09 -1.28 13.47
N THR A 84 18.03 -2.07 13.67
CA THR A 84 18.12 -3.52 13.88
C THR A 84 17.66 -4.35 12.68
N GLY A 85 17.01 -3.73 11.69
CA GLY A 85 16.40 -4.40 10.54
C GLY A 85 15.14 -5.20 10.88
N ASN A 86 14.58 -5.02 12.09
CA ASN A 86 13.40 -5.78 12.52
C ASN A 86 12.10 -5.03 12.23
N ILE A 87 11.07 -5.80 11.90
CA ILE A 87 9.69 -5.33 11.77
C ILE A 87 8.85 -5.97 12.87
N LYS A 88 8.07 -5.16 13.57
CA LYS A 88 7.09 -5.63 14.56
C LYS A 88 5.71 -5.12 14.19
N VAL A 89 4.73 -6.00 14.25
CA VAL A 89 3.32 -5.63 14.07
C VAL A 89 2.61 -5.89 15.39
N THR A 90 2.00 -4.85 15.95
CA THR A 90 1.24 -4.93 17.19
C THR A 90 -0.23 -4.68 16.87
N SER A 91 -1.09 -5.64 17.16
CA SER A 91 -2.53 -5.48 17.04
C SER A 91 -3.11 -4.83 18.30
N VAL A 92 -4.01 -3.87 18.13
CA VAL A 92 -4.76 -3.22 19.21
C VAL A 92 -6.20 -3.72 19.12
N MET A 93 -6.71 -4.26 20.23
CA MET A 93 -8.06 -4.78 20.29
C MET A 93 -9.09 -3.65 20.17
N ARG A 94 -10.14 -3.86 19.35
CA ARG A 94 -11.21 -2.88 19.10
C ARG A 94 -11.92 -2.41 20.38
N ASP A 95 -12.14 -3.33 21.31
CA ASP A 95 -12.97 -3.09 22.49
C ASP A 95 -12.12 -2.75 23.74
N LEU A 96 -10.94 -2.16 23.55
CA LEU A 96 -10.07 -1.74 24.65
C LEU A 96 -10.67 -0.53 25.37
N MET A 97 -10.91 -0.61 26.68
CA MET A 97 -11.37 0.53 27.47
C MET A 97 -10.21 1.52 27.67
N VAL A 98 -10.18 2.58 26.86
CA VAL A 98 -9.15 3.62 26.91
C VAL A 98 -9.75 5.02 26.93
N LYS A 99 -8.99 5.97 27.48
CA LYS A 99 -9.34 7.39 27.38
C LYS A 99 -9.02 7.86 25.96
N ILE A 100 -10.06 8.20 25.19
CA ILE A 100 -9.89 8.82 23.88
C ILE A 100 -9.52 10.30 24.09
N PRO A 101 -8.38 10.77 23.53
CA PRO A 101 -8.01 12.17 23.63
C PRO A 101 -9.03 13.03 22.88
N GLU A 102 -9.39 14.18 23.46
CA GLU A 102 -10.26 15.14 22.78
C GLU A 102 -9.54 15.68 21.55
N SER A 103 -10.16 15.51 20.38
CA SER A 103 -9.77 16.22 19.18
C SER A 103 -9.92 17.71 19.47
N LYS A 104 -8.81 18.47 19.47
CA LYS A 104 -8.91 19.91 19.29
C LYS A 104 -9.44 20.12 17.88
N LYS A 105 -10.76 20.33 17.77
CA LYS A 105 -11.36 20.87 16.56
C LYS A 105 -10.52 22.08 16.13
N LYS A 106 -9.88 21.99 14.97
CA LYS A 106 -9.63 23.19 14.17
C LYS A 106 -10.95 23.65 13.57
#